data_AF-A0A8S8XG54-F1
#
_entry.id   AF-A0A8S8XG54-F1
#
_cell.length_a   1.000
_cell.length_b   1.000
_cell.length_c   1.000
_cell.angle_alpha   90.00
_cell.angle_beta   90.00
_cell.angle_gamma   90.00
#
_symmetry.space_group_name_H-M   'P 1'
#
loop_
_entity.id
_entity.type
_entity.pdbx_description
1 polymer ?
#
loop_
_entity_poly.entity_id
_entity_poly.type
_entity_poly.pdbx_seq_one_letter_code
_entity_poly.pdbx_strand_id
1 'polypeptide(L)'
;MNVKLDQFLEQSTPKVLKSNRRCLKFLSEAYAAGNPGMITRPRADITADHGGFSAHYGCPDPEMRTIASWLLTYGKDKPRRLAKLIPALWKRHAREDLKLAGLLLANLSQEELGEDPWMALIHLFGKQEPMEIILEIAEEMNRSGHQVPNNEWLIAMAQQSPLWHQIAMLFVSVRGENFSELRQLIITAPGGGELFERIRNKLLKQDN
;
A
#
# COMPACT_ATOMS: atom_id res chain seq x y z
N MET A 1 1.90 -16.97 15.93
CA MET A 1 2.87 -16.02 16.50
C MET A 1 4.26 -16.49 16.08
N ASN A 2 5.02 -15.65 15.36
CA ASN A 2 6.32 -16.04 14.80
C ASN A 2 7.44 -15.72 15.79
N VAL A 3 7.87 -16.75 16.55
CA VAL A 3 8.87 -16.64 17.62
C VAL A 3 10.18 -15.99 17.14
N LYS A 4 10.59 -16.20 15.88
CA LYS A 4 11.82 -15.60 15.35
C LYS A 4 11.70 -14.09 15.18
N LEU A 5 10.57 -13.64 14.64
CA LEU A 5 10.29 -12.21 14.49
C LEU A 5 10.18 -11.54 15.87
N ASP A 6 9.44 -12.15 16.80
CA ASP A 6 9.25 -11.59 18.13
C ASP A 6 10.59 -11.39 18.85
N GLN A 7 11.45 -12.42 18.85
CA GLN A 7 12.80 -12.32 19.41
C GLN A 7 13.65 -11.25 18.73
N PHE A 8 13.59 -11.14 17.40
CA PHE A 8 14.32 -10.12 16.65
C PHE A 8 13.86 -8.70 17.04
N LEU A 9 12.54 -8.48 17.17
CA LEU A 9 11.96 -7.21 17.56
C LEU A 9 12.25 -6.84 19.02
N GLU A 10 12.24 -7.81 19.93
CA GLU A 10 12.60 -7.63 21.35
C GLU A 10 14.06 -7.23 21.54
N GLN A 11 14.97 -7.82 20.77
CA GLN A 11 16.40 -7.51 20.81
C GLN A 11 16.74 -6.18 20.11
N SER A 12 15.81 -5.67 19.30
CA SER A 12 16.01 -4.46 18.51
C SER A 12 15.83 -3.20 19.35
N THR A 13 16.64 -2.18 19.06
CA THR A 13 16.58 -0.91 19.81
C THR A 13 15.92 0.19 18.97
N PRO A 14 15.18 1.14 19.58
CA PRO A 14 14.60 2.29 18.86
C PRO A 14 15.62 3.17 18.14
N LYS A 15 16.94 2.95 18.37
CA LYS A 15 18.01 3.63 17.63
C LYS A 15 17.97 3.32 16.12
N VAL A 16 17.31 2.25 15.68
CA VAL A 16 17.11 1.95 14.26
C VAL A 16 16.23 3.01 13.57
N LEU A 17 15.32 3.65 14.31
CA LEU A 17 14.45 4.73 13.84
C LEU A 17 15.14 6.11 13.78
N LYS A 18 16.47 6.16 13.98
CA LYS A 18 17.22 7.42 13.92
C LYS A 18 17.45 7.93 12.49
N SER A 19 17.42 7.05 11.49
CA SER A 19 17.53 7.43 10.08
C SER A 19 16.92 6.39 9.17
N ASN A 20 16.46 6.81 7.98
CA ASN A 20 15.88 5.92 6.98
C ASN A 20 16.83 4.78 6.62
N ARG A 21 18.13 5.06 6.44
CA ARG A 21 19.13 4.02 6.13
C ARG A 21 19.15 2.90 7.18
N ARG A 22 19.13 3.27 8.48
CA ARG A 22 19.13 2.28 9.57
C ARG A 22 17.82 1.52 9.64
N CYS A 23 16.71 2.24 9.52
CA CYS A 23 15.38 1.64 9.56
C CYS A 23 15.18 0.66 8.41
N LEU A 24 15.55 1.03 7.17
CA LEU A 24 15.43 0.15 6.01
C LEU A 24 16.30 -1.11 6.16
N LYS A 25 17.52 -1.00 6.69
CA LYS A 25 18.35 -2.17 6.98
C LYS A 25 17.68 -3.10 8.00
N PHE A 26 17.22 -2.52 9.12
CA PHE A 26 16.47 -3.25 10.14
C PHE A 26 15.23 -3.95 9.55
N LEU A 27 14.49 -3.27 8.67
CA LEU A 27 13.29 -3.84 8.04
C LEU A 27 13.59 -5.03 7.15
N SER A 28 14.68 -4.99 6.37
CA SER A 28 15.07 -6.17 5.56
C SER A 28 15.35 -7.39 6.44
N GLU A 29 15.97 -7.20 7.61
CA GLU A 29 16.21 -8.26 8.58
C GLU A 29 14.92 -8.71 9.26
N ALA A 30 14.01 -7.77 9.60
CA ALA A 30 12.70 -8.06 10.18
C ALA A 30 11.83 -8.88 9.22
N TYR A 31 11.75 -8.50 7.94
CA TYR A 31 10.99 -9.26 6.93
C TYR A 31 11.55 -10.67 6.76
N ALA A 32 12.87 -10.82 6.77
CA ALA A 32 13.52 -12.13 6.70
C ALA A 32 13.24 -12.99 7.94
N ALA A 33 13.20 -12.39 9.14
CA ALA A 33 12.81 -13.09 10.36
C ALA A 33 11.32 -13.50 10.39
N GLY A 34 10.46 -12.66 9.79
CA GLY A 34 9.03 -12.92 9.62
C GLY A 34 8.70 -13.99 8.58
N ASN A 35 9.61 -14.30 7.65
CA ASN A 35 9.40 -15.33 6.64
C ASN A 35 9.35 -16.74 7.30
N PRO A 36 8.27 -17.52 7.12
CA PRO A 36 8.14 -18.86 7.69
C PRO A 36 9.04 -19.92 7.02
N GLY A 37 9.81 -19.56 5.99
CA GLY A 37 10.74 -20.44 5.28
C GLY A 37 10.07 -21.41 4.28
N MET A 38 8.73 -21.43 4.22
CA MET A 38 7.94 -22.33 3.37
C MET A 38 7.24 -21.64 2.20
N ILE A 39 7.58 -20.38 1.89
CA ILE A 39 7.07 -19.75 0.69
C ILE A 39 7.96 -20.16 -0.49
N THR A 40 7.45 -21.09 -1.31
CA THR A 40 7.78 -21.12 -2.73
C THR A 40 7.65 -19.69 -3.22
N ARG A 41 8.77 -19.02 -3.55
CA ARG A 41 8.74 -17.65 -4.09
C ARG A 41 7.60 -17.64 -5.09
N PRO A 42 6.50 -16.89 -4.85
CA PRO A 42 5.54 -16.70 -5.91
C PRO A 42 6.40 -16.17 -7.04
N ARG A 43 6.37 -16.88 -8.17
CA ARG A 43 6.67 -16.23 -9.42
C ARG A 43 5.61 -15.13 -9.46
N ALA A 44 5.93 -13.97 -8.85
CA ALA A 44 5.20 -12.74 -9.10
C ALA A 44 5.10 -12.75 -10.61
N ASP A 45 3.88 -12.76 -11.13
CA ASP A 45 3.66 -12.91 -12.54
C ASP A 45 4.55 -11.87 -13.24
N ILE A 46 5.66 -12.32 -13.82
CA ILE A 46 6.60 -11.49 -14.60
C ILE A 46 5.88 -11.02 -15.89
N THR A 47 4.58 -11.26 -15.99
CA THR A 47 3.65 -10.85 -17.04
C THR A 47 2.84 -9.60 -16.70
N ALA A 48 3.00 -8.98 -15.52
CA ALA A 48 2.26 -7.76 -15.21
C ALA A 48 2.85 -6.55 -15.97
N ASP A 49 2.16 -6.12 -17.04
CA ASP A 49 2.34 -4.83 -17.74
C ASP A 49 2.28 -3.59 -16.81
N HIS A 50 1.94 -3.78 -15.52
CA HIS A 50 1.67 -2.74 -14.54
C HIS A 50 2.79 -2.50 -13.52
N GLY A 51 4.00 -3.03 -13.71
CA GLY A 51 5.15 -2.78 -12.84
C GLY A 51 5.37 -3.87 -11.80
N GLY A 52 6.64 -4.24 -11.62
CA GLY A 52 7.07 -5.33 -10.74
C GLY A 52 7.76 -4.84 -9.47
N PHE A 53 7.82 -5.70 -8.47
CA PHE A 53 8.56 -5.43 -7.23
C PHE A 53 10.07 -5.53 -7.44
N SER A 54 10.85 -4.71 -6.75
CA SER A 54 12.31 -4.80 -6.76
C SER A 54 12.82 -6.02 -5.99
N ALA A 55 12.06 -6.46 -4.99
CA ALA A 55 12.33 -7.62 -4.15
C ALA A 55 11.05 -8.16 -3.50
N HIS A 56 11.10 -9.41 -3.05
CA HIS A 56 10.02 -10.07 -2.30
C HIS A 56 10.64 -10.96 -1.23
N TYR A 57 10.36 -10.67 0.04
CA TYR A 57 10.95 -11.35 1.20
C TYR A 57 10.13 -12.54 1.69
N GLY A 58 8.85 -12.62 1.35
CA GLY A 58 7.93 -13.65 1.80
C GLY A 58 7.46 -13.45 3.25
N CYS A 59 7.39 -12.21 3.72
CA CYS A 59 6.85 -11.92 5.06
C CYS A 59 5.31 -11.90 5.01
N PRO A 60 4.60 -12.76 5.76
CA PRO A 60 3.13 -12.81 5.71
C PRO A 60 2.46 -11.61 6.38
N ASP A 61 1.17 -11.38 6.10
CA ASP A 61 0.42 -10.21 6.61
C ASP A 61 0.42 -10.10 8.15
N PRO A 62 0.20 -11.17 8.94
CA PRO A 62 0.28 -11.07 10.40
C PRO A 62 1.63 -10.54 10.90
N GLU A 63 2.74 -11.03 10.33
CA GLU A 63 4.09 -10.58 10.66
C GLU A 63 4.34 -9.13 10.20
N MET A 64 3.83 -8.74 9.03
CA MET A 64 3.88 -7.35 8.58
C MET A 64 3.15 -6.40 9.53
N ARG A 65 1.98 -6.81 10.06
CA ARG A 65 1.24 -6.05 11.07
C ARG A 65 2.00 -5.97 12.40
N THR A 66 2.66 -7.04 12.82
CA THR A 66 3.54 -7.01 14.02
C THR A 66 4.69 -6.02 13.84
N ILE A 67 5.34 -6.01 12.68
CA ILE A 67 6.41 -5.06 12.37
C ILE A 67 5.88 -3.62 12.37
N ALA A 68 4.74 -3.36 11.72
CA ALA A 68 4.11 -2.04 11.71
C ALA A 68 3.76 -1.56 13.13
N SER A 69 3.17 -2.43 13.95
CA SER A 69 2.85 -2.15 15.36
C SER A 69 4.10 -1.79 16.17
N TRP A 70 5.21 -2.51 15.97
CA TRP A 70 6.49 -2.19 16.60
C TRP A 70 6.98 -0.79 16.19
N LEU A 71 6.94 -0.47 14.89
CA LEU A 71 7.36 0.85 14.39
C LEU A 71 6.50 1.98 14.97
N LEU A 72 5.18 1.81 15.00
CA LEU A 72 4.25 2.80 15.55
C LEU A 72 4.49 2.99 17.06
N THR A 73 4.67 1.89 17.80
CA THR A 73 4.93 1.91 19.25
C THR A 73 6.22 2.65 19.61
N TYR A 74 7.33 2.33 18.94
CA TYR A 74 8.64 2.91 19.23
C TYR A 74 8.91 4.22 18.46
N GLY A 75 8.08 4.53 17.47
CA GLY A 75 8.13 5.75 16.67
C GLY A 75 7.17 6.84 17.13
N LYS A 76 6.26 6.56 18.07
CA LYS A 76 5.19 7.46 18.55
C LYS A 76 5.66 8.86 18.95
N ASP A 77 6.85 8.99 19.53
CA ASP A 77 7.36 10.29 19.99
C ASP A 77 7.92 11.13 18.83
N LYS A 78 8.07 10.53 17.64
CA LYS A 78 8.66 11.15 16.44
C LYS A 78 7.89 10.73 15.18
N PRO A 79 6.58 10.99 15.09
CA PRO A 79 5.73 10.48 14.01
C PRO A 79 6.17 10.99 12.62
N ARG A 80 6.70 12.22 12.56
CA ARG A 80 7.32 12.76 11.32
C ARG A 80 8.47 11.91 10.77
N ARG A 81 9.12 11.07 11.58
CA ARG A 81 10.15 10.13 11.08
C ARG A 81 9.52 8.91 10.42
N LEU A 82 8.39 8.44 10.94
CA LEU A 82 7.61 7.38 10.30
C LEU A 82 7.02 7.89 8.98
N ALA A 83 6.48 9.12 8.95
CA ALA A 83 6.04 9.75 7.71
C ALA A 83 7.17 9.84 6.66
N LYS A 84 8.39 10.23 7.07
CA LYS A 84 9.57 10.27 6.17
C LYS A 84 10.09 8.89 5.75
N LEU A 85 9.66 7.81 6.40
CA LEU A 85 10.01 6.45 6.03
C LEU A 85 9.17 5.98 4.84
N ILE A 86 7.90 6.40 4.74
CA ILE A 86 6.96 6.03 3.67
C ILE A 86 7.56 6.25 2.26
N PRO A 87 8.04 7.44 1.87
CA PRO A 87 8.65 7.63 0.55
C PRO A 87 9.95 6.83 0.37
N ALA A 88 10.67 6.52 1.45
CA ALA A 88 11.88 5.72 1.38
C ALA A 88 11.58 4.22 1.16
N LEU A 89 10.49 3.72 1.74
CA LEU A 89 9.93 2.39 1.48
C LEU A 89 9.46 2.30 0.03
N TRP A 90 8.66 3.27 -0.41
CA TRP A 90 8.14 3.32 -1.77
C TRP A 90 9.25 3.30 -2.82
N LYS A 91 10.30 4.11 -2.60
CA LYS A 91 11.48 4.15 -3.46
C LYS A 91 12.27 2.83 -3.49
N ARG A 92 12.33 2.08 -2.37
CA ARG A 92 12.98 0.76 -2.35
C ARG A 92 12.14 -0.28 -3.10
N HIS A 93 10.81 -0.13 -3.09
CA HIS A 93 9.87 -0.84 -3.95
C HIS A 93 9.86 -2.38 -3.82
N ALA A 94 10.25 -2.91 -2.66
CA ALA A 94 10.00 -4.32 -2.36
C ALA A 94 8.51 -4.52 -2.01
N ARG A 95 7.95 -5.70 -2.25
CA ARG A 95 6.53 -5.99 -1.94
C ARG A 95 6.19 -5.65 -0.48
N GLU A 96 7.02 -6.10 0.46
CA GLU A 96 6.87 -5.82 1.88
C GLU A 96 7.03 -4.33 2.22
N ASP A 97 7.85 -3.59 1.47
CA ASP A 97 7.99 -2.14 1.70
C ASP A 97 6.73 -1.39 1.34
N LEU A 98 6.14 -1.72 0.19
CA LEU A 98 4.90 -1.10 -0.26
C LEU A 98 3.74 -1.46 0.70
N LYS A 99 3.68 -2.72 1.12
CA LYS A 99 2.73 -3.15 2.16
C LYS A 99 2.91 -2.37 3.46
N LEU A 100 4.15 -2.22 3.93
CA LEU A 100 4.44 -1.48 5.16
C LEU A 100 4.13 0.01 5.00
N ALA A 101 4.39 0.60 3.83
CA ALA A 101 4.02 1.98 3.53
C ALA A 101 2.50 2.16 3.65
N GLY A 102 1.70 1.23 3.13
CA GLY A 102 0.25 1.23 3.32
C GLY A 102 -0.20 1.11 4.77
N LEU A 103 0.41 0.20 5.54
CA LEU A 103 0.12 0.07 6.97
C LEU A 103 0.44 1.36 7.73
N LEU A 104 1.53 2.05 7.40
CA LEU A 104 1.87 3.34 7.99
C LEU A 104 0.89 4.44 7.57
N LEU A 105 0.53 4.53 6.28
CA LEU A 105 -0.46 5.49 5.77
C LEU A 105 -1.82 5.30 6.44
N ALA A 106 -2.23 4.06 6.69
CA ALA A 106 -3.51 3.73 7.31
C ALA A 106 -3.56 4.01 8.83
N ASN A 107 -2.40 4.16 9.49
CA ASN A 107 -2.34 4.33 10.95
C ASN A 107 -1.81 5.70 11.40
N LEU A 108 -1.29 6.51 10.49
CA LEU A 108 -0.82 7.87 10.79
C LEU A 108 -1.92 8.88 10.45
N SER A 109 -2.12 9.84 11.33
CA SER A 109 -3.06 10.95 11.12
C SER A 109 -2.53 11.97 10.10
N GLN A 110 -3.43 12.81 9.59
CA GLN A 110 -3.08 13.94 8.72
C GLN A 110 -2.04 14.88 9.37
N GLU A 111 -2.10 15.11 10.69
CA GLU A 111 -1.12 15.95 11.39
C GLU A 111 0.28 15.32 11.38
N GLU A 112 0.34 14.00 11.54
CA GLU A 112 1.59 13.23 11.59
C GLU A 112 2.25 13.10 10.21
N LEU A 113 1.43 12.93 9.17
CA LEU A 113 1.86 12.92 7.77
C LEU A 113 2.21 14.32 7.26
N GLY A 114 1.49 15.34 7.73
CA GLY A 114 1.55 16.72 7.24
C GLY A 114 0.66 16.99 6.02
N GLU A 115 -0.08 15.99 5.54
CA GLU A 115 -1.02 16.06 4.44
C GLU A 115 -2.10 14.97 4.59
N ASP A 116 -3.16 15.05 3.79
CA ASP A 116 -4.19 14.01 3.75
C ASP A 116 -3.59 12.64 3.36
N PRO A 117 -3.94 11.53 4.04
CA PRO A 117 -3.36 10.21 3.75
C PRO A 117 -3.53 9.73 2.30
N TRP A 118 -4.67 9.99 1.66
CA TRP A 118 -4.88 9.61 0.25
C TRP A 118 -4.03 10.47 -0.68
N MET A 119 -3.87 11.75 -0.37
CA MET A 119 -2.93 12.62 -1.07
C MET A 119 -1.49 12.16 -0.90
N ALA A 120 -1.09 11.78 0.32
CA ALA A 120 0.22 11.20 0.59
C ALA A 120 0.46 9.95 -0.25
N LEU A 121 -0.52 9.05 -0.36
CA LEU A 121 -0.43 7.87 -1.23
C LEU A 121 -0.27 8.26 -2.71
N ILE A 122 -1.13 9.15 -3.21
CA ILE A 122 -1.12 9.61 -4.61
C ILE A 122 0.24 10.23 -4.99
N HIS A 123 0.84 11.01 -4.10
CA HIS A 123 2.15 11.64 -4.33
C HIS A 123 3.32 10.64 -4.39
N LEU A 124 3.12 9.38 -3.98
CA LEU A 124 4.13 8.33 -4.09
C LEU A 124 4.18 7.69 -5.48
N PHE A 125 3.07 7.73 -6.23
CA PHE A 125 2.95 7.00 -7.48
C PHE A 125 3.92 7.51 -8.55
N GLY A 126 4.59 6.56 -9.18
CA GLY A 126 5.50 6.76 -10.30
C GLY A 126 4.85 6.49 -11.66
N LYS A 127 5.66 6.05 -12.62
CA LYS A 127 5.22 5.76 -14.00
C LYS A 127 4.55 4.40 -14.16
N GLN A 128 4.79 3.48 -13.23
CA GLN A 128 4.27 2.11 -13.20
C GLN A 128 4.13 1.70 -11.73
N GLU A 129 3.02 1.09 -11.36
CA GLU A 129 2.73 0.72 -9.97
C GLU A 129 1.92 -0.59 -9.91
N PRO A 130 2.30 -1.56 -9.06
CA PRO A 130 1.61 -2.85 -9.01
C PRO A 130 0.16 -2.68 -8.52
N MET A 131 -0.81 -2.95 -9.41
CA MET A 131 -2.23 -2.74 -9.11
C MET A 131 -2.73 -3.50 -7.89
N GLU A 132 -2.24 -4.73 -7.69
CA GLU A 132 -2.61 -5.56 -6.53
C GLU A 132 -2.24 -4.89 -5.21
N ILE A 133 -1.01 -4.36 -5.09
CA ILE A 133 -0.58 -3.72 -3.85
C ILE A 133 -1.29 -2.38 -3.64
N ILE A 134 -1.58 -1.63 -4.71
CA ILE A 134 -2.34 -0.39 -4.60
C ILE A 134 -3.75 -0.67 -4.06
N LEU A 135 -4.43 -1.68 -4.59
CA LEU A 135 -5.75 -2.09 -4.10
C LEU A 135 -5.69 -2.49 -2.62
N GLU A 136 -4.71 -3.33 -2.23
CA GLU A 136 -4.53 -3.76 -0.85
C GLU A 136 -4.31 -2.58 0.11
N ILE A 137 -3.52 -1.59 -0.30
CA ILE A 137 -3.28 -0.36 0.47
C ILE A 137 -4.55 0.47 0.56
N ALA A 138 -5.25 0.68 -0.55
CA ALA A 138 -6.49 1.45 -0.61
C ALA A 138 -7.56 0.84 0.32
N GLU A 139 -7.71 -0.49 0.30
CA GLU A 139 -8.62 -1.21 1.20
C GLU A 139 -8.25 -1.04 2.67
N GLU A 140 -6.95 -1.10 3.02
CA GLU A 140 -6.48 -0.90 4.39
C GLU A 140 -6.74 0.53 4.89
N MET A 141 -6.51 1.53 4.03
CA MET A 141 -6.76 2.94 4.36
C MET A 141 -8.25 3.22 4.57
N ASN A 142 -9.11 2.70 3.67
CA ASN A 142 -10.55 2.84 3.83
C ASN A 142 -11.05 2.15 5.10
N ARG A 143 -10.55 0.94 5.39
CA ARG A 143 -10.90 0.20 6.62
C ARG A 143 -10.48 0.96 7.88
N SER A 144 -9.43 1.77 7.80
CA SER A 144 -8.92 2.59 8.91
C SER A 144 -9.66 3.92 9.06
N GLY A 145 -10.68 4.18 8.24
CA GLY A 145 -11.55 5.35 8.34
C GLY A 145 -11.06 6.57 7.57
N HIS A 146 -10.02 6.45 6.74
CA HIS A 146 -9.62 7.53 5.84
C HIS A 146 -10.59 7.61 4.67
N GLN A 147 -11.29 8.75 4.54
CA GLN A 147 -12.28 8.95 3.50
C GLN A 147 -11.66 8.91 2.10
N VAL A 148 -12.12 7.97 1.26
CA VAL A 148 -11.71 7.85 -0.15
C VAL A 148 -11.97 9.18 -0.88
N PRO A 149 -11.12 9.59 -1.85
CA PRO A 149 -11.34 10.80 -2.63
C PRO A 149 -12.73 10.88 -3.26
N ASN A 150 -13.26 12.11 -3.34
CA ASN A 150 -14.60 12.38 -3.86
C ASN A 150 -14.70 12.20 -5.39
N ASN A 151 -15.92 12.30 -5.93
CA ASN A 151 -16.16 12.09 -7.37
C ASN A 151 -15.35 13.04 -8.26
N GLU A 152 -15.27 14.32 -7.90
CA GLU A 152 -14.51 15.33 -8.66
C GLU A 152 -13.03 14.95 -8.75
N TRP A 153 -12.44 14.53 -7.62
CA TRP A 153 -11.05 14.07 -7.57
C TRP A 153 -10.82 12.81 -8.40
N LEU A 154 -11.70 11.81 -8.28
CA LEU A 154 -11.57 10.55 -9.03
C LEU A 154 -11.68 10.78 -10.55
N ILE A 155 -12.56 11.69 -10.97
CA ILE A 155 -12.69 12.09 -12.38
C ILE A 155 -11.43 12.81 -12.85
N ALA A 156 -10.93 13.79 -12.10
CA ALA A 156 -9.71 14.52 -12.45
C ALA A 156 -8.48 13.61 -12.50
N MET A 157 -8.40 12.65 -11.58
CA MET A 157 -7.36 11.62 -11.54
C MET A 157 -7.42 10.73 -12.79
N ALA A 158 -8.59 10.24 -13.17
CA ALA A 158 -8.75 9.38 -14.33
C ALA A 158 -8.35 10.06 -15.66
N GLN A 159 -8.45 11.38 -15.74
CA GLN A 159 -8.07 12.15 -16.92
C GLN A 159 -6.55 12.31 -17.09
N GLN A 160 -5.74 12.02 -16.06
CA GLN A 160 -4.29 12.23 -16.13
C GLN A 160 -3.58 11.27 -17.08
N SER A 161 -3.93 9.98 -17.05
CA SER A 161 -3.40 8.96 -17.95
C SER A 161 -4.20 7.66 -17.85
N PRO A 162 -4.00 6.70 -18.78
CA PRO A 162 -4.61 5.37 -18.67
C PRO A 162 -4.31 4.66 -17.34
N LEU A 163 -3.07 4.80 -16.82
CA LEU A 163 -2.69 4.22 -15.53
C LEU A 163 -3.48 4.87 -14.40
N TRP A 164 -3.55 6.20 -14.37
CA TRP A 164 -4.29 6.94 -13.34
C TRP A 164 -5.80 6.65 -13.38
N HIS A 165 -6.36 6.40 -14.57
CA HIS A 165 -7.73 5.93 -14.73
C HIS A 165 -7.94 4.57 -14.07
N GLN A 166 -7.02 3.62 -14.28
CA GLN A 166 -7.08 2.31 -13.63
C GLN A 166 -6.97 2.43 -12.10
N ILE A 167 -6.10 3.29 -11.59
CA ILE A 167 -5.97 3.50 -10.14
C ILE A 167 -7.24 4.17 -9.57
N ALA A 168 -7.77 5.20 -10.23
CA ALA A 168 -9.03 5.84 -9.81
C ALA A 168 -10.16 4.81 -9.72
N MET A 169 -10.21 3.86 -10.66
CA MET A 169 -11.14 2.74 -10.66
C MET A 169 -10.97 1.79 -9.46
N LEU A 170 -9.75 1.55 -9.01
CA LEU A 170 -9.52 0.79 -7.77
C LEU A 170 -10.09 1.55 -6.57
N PHE A 171 -9.90 2.87 -6.49
CA PHE A 171 -10.43 3.68 -5.38
C PHE A 171 -11.95 3.71 -5.36
N VAL A 172 -12.59 3.80 -6.53
CA VAL A 172 -14.04 3.60 -6.67
C VAL A 172 -14.45 2.26 -6.06
N SER A 173 -13.76 1.17 -6.42
CA SER A 173 -14.10 -0.16 -5.92
C SER A 173 -14.07 -0.31 -4.40
N VAL A 174 -13.21 0.46 -3.74
CA VAL A 174 -13.01 0.39 -2.28
C VAL A 174 -14.05 1.21 -1.51
N ARG A 175 -14.56 2.30 -2.08
CA ARG A 175 -15.48 3.22 -1.37
C ARG A 175 -16.81 2.57 -0.95
N GLY A 176 -17.24 1.50 -1.63
CA GLY A 176 -18.41 0.70 -1.25
C GLY A 176 -19.77 1.40 -1.34
N GLU A 177 -19.87 2.56 -1.99
CA GLU A 177 -21.08 3.39 -2.11
C GLU A 177 -21.76 3.25 -3.48
N ASN A 178 -22.88 3.95 -3.69
CA ASN A 178 -23.48 4.08 -5.03
C ASN A 178 -22.53 4.88 -5.95
N PHE A 179 -22.23 4.32 -7.12
CA PHE A 179 -21.28 4.89 -8.09
C PHE A 179 -21.94 5.35 -9.39
N SER A 180 -23.25 5.56 -9.40
CA SER A 180 -24.00 5.98 -10.59
C SER A 180 -23.41 7.21 -11.29
N GLU A 181 -22.96 8.22 -10.53
CA GLU A 181 -22.27 9.41 -11.07
C GLU A 181 -20.91 9.10 -11.71
N LEU A 182 -20.28 7.98 -11.33
CA LEU A 182 -19.00 7.51 -11.85
C LEU A 182 -19.14 6.39 -12.89
N ARG A 183 -20.36 6.04 -13.30
CA ARG A 183 -20.61 4.94 -14.25
C ARG A 183 -19.84 5.12 -15.56
N GLN A 184 -19.81 6.33 -16.11
CA GLN A 184 -19.06 6.62 -17.34
C GLN A 184 -17.55 6.43 -17.15
N LEU A 185 -17.02 6.78 -15.98
CA LEU A 185 -15.62 6.53 -15.63
C LEU A 185 -15.32 5.03 -15.60
N ILE A 186 -16.24 4.20 -15.09
CA ILE A 186 -16.11 2.73 -15.08
C ILE A 186 -16.15 2.13 -16.49
N ILE A 187 -17.08 2.59 -17.33
CA ILE A 187 -17.24 2.10 -18.71
C ILE A 187 -16.03 2.46 -19.57
N THR A 188 -15.48 3.66 -19.41
CA THR A 188 -14.40 4.17 -20.26
C THR A 188 -13.00 3.77 -19.80
N ALA A 189 -12.88 3.12 -18.64
CA ALA A 189 -11.60 2.70 -18.10
C ALA A 189 -10.83 1.81 -19.10
N PRO A 190 -9.52 2.07 -19.31
CA PRO A 190 -8.70 1.27 -20.20
C PRO A 190 -8.53 -0.14 -19.63
N GLY A 191 -8.40 -1.11 -20.53
CA GLY A 191 -8.24 -2.51 -20.17
C GLY A 191 -7.00 -2.74 -19.31
N GLY A 192 -7.11 -3.62 -18.30
CA GLY A 192 -6.03 -3.97 -17.40
C GLY A 192 -5.87 -5.49 -17.22
N GLY A 193 -5.02 -5.87 -16.26
CA GLY A 193 -4.84 -7.28 -15.88
C GLY A 193 -6.11 -7.93 -15.29
N GLU A 194 -6.05 -9.25 -15.09
CA GLU A 194 -7.22 -10.06 -14.68
C GLU A 194 -7.92 -9.54 -13.40
N LEU A 195 -7.14 -9.16 -12.39
CA LEU A 195 -7.67 -8.58 -11.14
C LEU A 195 -8.47 -7.31 -11.41
N PHE A 196 -7.92 -6.41 -12.22
CA PHE A 196 -8.56 -5.14 -12.55
C PHE A 196 -9.88 -5.38 -13.32
N GLU A 197 -9.87 -6.24 -14.33
CA GLU A 197 -11.08 -6.55 -15.10
C GLU A 197 -12.15 -7.23 -14.26
N ARG A 198 -11.76 -8.10 -13.32
CA ARG A 198 -12.70 -8.72 -12.37
C ARG A 198 -13.41 -7.67 -11.52
N ILE A 199 -12.67 -6.66 -11.03
CA ILE A 199 -13.22 -5.55 -10.23
C ILE A 199 -14.14 -4.68 -11.08
N ARG A 200 -13.70 -4.29 -12.28
CA ARG A 200 -14.49 -3.48 -13.22
C ARG A 200 -15.82 -4.16 -13.55
N ASN A 201 -15.79 -5.46 -13.86
CA ASN A 201 -17.00 -6.23 -14.14
C ASN A 201 -17.95 -6.34 -12.95
N LYS A 202 -17.43 -6.40 -11.72
CA LYS A 202 -18.25 -6.37 -10.51
C LYS A 202 -18.94 -5.02 -10.35
N LEU A 203 -18.21 -3.92 -10.53
CA LEU A 203 -18.76 -2.57 -10.44
C LEU A 203 -19.86 -2.31 -11.48
N LEU A 204 -19.66 -2.74 -12.73
CA LEU A 204 -20.67 -2.61 -13.78
C LEU A 204 -21.97 -3.39 -13.49
N LYS A 205 -21.90 -4.47 -12.70
CA LYS A 205 -23.06 -5.28 -12.32
C LYS A 205 -23.81 -4.74 -11.10
N GLN A 206 -23.16 -3.99 -10.21
CA GLN A 206 -23.78 -3.44 -9.00
C GLN A 206 -24.70 -2.24 -9.28
N ASP A 207 -24.59 -1.68 -10.47
CA ASP A 207 -25.25 -0.46 -10.90
C ASP A 207 -26.29 -0.76 -12.02
N ASN A 208 -26.79 -2.01 -12.05
CA ASN A 208 -27.91 -2.51 -12.87
C ASN A 208 -28.98 -3.09 -11.94
#